data_AF-A0A5J5PU99-F1
#
_entry.id   AF-A0A5J5PU99-F1
#
_cell.length_a   1.000
_cell.length_b   1.000
_cell.length_c   1.000
_cell.angle_alpha   90.00
_cell.angle_beta   90.00
_cell.angle_gamma   90.00
#
_symmetry.space_group_name_H-M   'P 1'
#
loop_
_entity.id
_entity.type
_entity.pdbx_description
1 polymer ?
#
loop_
_entity_poly.entity_id
_entity_poly.type
_entity_poly.pdbx_seq_one_letter_code
_entity_poly.pdbx_strand_id
1 'polypeptide(L)'
;MVGKERVTAATQSTLISLSRVKEEDPIVVKVQGQTQANTLNYWMGRNTPLRFLMRDYCERTGAVFKYTTFHVDDGDIIDANSNQSGG
;
A
#
# COMPACT_ATOMS: atom_id res chain seq x y z
N MET A 1 -14.92 -13.47 -34.61
CA MET A 1 -14.74 -13.66 -33.15
C MET A 1 -14.28 -12.33 -32.58
N VAL A 2 -15.16 -11.58 -31.92
CA VAL A 2 -14.78 -10.36 -31.19
C VAL A 2 -14.01 -10.79 -29.94
N GLY A 3 -12.75 -10.40 -29.87
CA GLY A 3 -11.94 -10.54 -28.66
C GLY A 3 -12.65 -9.81 -27.52
N LYS A 4 -13.01 -10.54 -26.47
CA LYS A 4 -13.55 -9.94 -25.25
C LYS A 4 -12.42 -9.14 -24.60
N GLU A 5 -12.37 -7.85 -24.89
CA GLU A 5 -11.58 -6.89 -24.12
C GLU A 5 -12.00 -7.05 -22.66
N ARG A 6 -11.12 -7.62 -21.83
CA ARG A 6 -11.33 -7.67 -20.39
C ARG A 6 -11.13 -6.25 -19.90
N VAL A 7 -12.21 -5.47 -19.88
CA VAL A 7 -12.28 -4.23 -19.13
C VAL A 7 -12.02 -4.61 -17.67
N THR A 8 -10.77 -4.46 -17.24
CA THR A 8 -10.42 -4.51 -15.83
C THR A 8 -11.07 -3.28 -15.23
N ALA A 9 -12.11 -3.49 -14.42
CA ALA A 9 -12.70 -2.41 -13.66
C ALA A 9 -11.58 -1.77 -12.83
N ALA A 10 -11.21 -0.53 -13.16
CA ALA A 10 -10.23 0.22 -12.43
C ALA A 10 -10.78 0.41 -11.01
N THR A 11 -10.27 -0.35 -10.04
CA THR A 11 -10.60 -0.14 -8.64
C THR A 11 -10.07 1.25 -8.28
N GLN A 12 -10.99 2.19 -8.08
CA GLN A 12 -10.65 3.55 -7.64
C GLN A 12 -9.86 3.43 -6.33
N SER A 13 -8.55 3.65 -6.40
CA SER A 13 -7.68 3.58 -5.24
C SER A 13 -7.84 4.88 -4.47
N THR A 14 -8.55 4.85 -3.33
CA THR A 14 -8.67 6.01 -2.46
C THR A 14 -7.31 6.31 -1.82
N LEU A 15 -6.78 7.51 -2.08
CA LEU A 15 -5.60 8.02 -1.37
C LEU A 15 -6.05 8.72 -0.09
N ILE A 16 -5.71 8.13 1.05
CA ILE A 16 -6.13 8.62 2.38
C ILE A 16 -5.05 9.57 2.90
N SER A 17 -5.41 10.84 3.14
CA SER A 17 -4.48 11.83 3.68
C SER A 17 -4.53 11.80 5.22
N LEU A 18 -3.41 11.50 5.86
CA LEU A 18 -3.23 11.64 7.30
C LEU A 18 -2.63 13.01 7.64
N SER A 19 -2.85 13.48 8.87
CA SER A 19 -2.25 14.71 9.37
C SER A 19 -0.72 14.64 9.26
N ARG A 20 -0.14 15.73 8.74
CA ARG A 20 1.30 15.88 8.50
C ARG A 20 1.76 17.26 8.96
N VAL A 21 3.03 17.38 9.34
CA VAL A 21 3.66 18.69 9.56
C VAL A 21 3.85 19.35 8.20
N LYS A 22 3.59 20.67 8.08
CA LYS A 22 3.57 21.36 6.78
C LYS A 22 4.92 21.39 6.06
N GLU A 23 6.01 21.22 6.80
CA GLU A 23 7.40 21.40 6.33
C GLU A 23 8.11 20.07 6.05
N GLU A 24 7.44 18.92 6.20
CA GLU A 24 8.05 17.61 5.92
C GLU A 24 7.65 17.08 4.54
N ASP A 25 8.60 16.45 3.84
CA ASP A 25 8.33 15.73 2.61
C ASP A 25 7.50 14.48 2.89
N PRO A 26 6.24 14.40 2.43
CA PRO A 26 5.38 13.28 2.76
C PRO A 26 5.77 12.02 1.96
N ILE A 27 5.35 10.86 2.46
CA ILE A 27 5.50 9.57 1.80
C ILE A 27 4.14 8.97 1.49
N VAL A 28 4.12 8.11 0.47
CA VAL A 28 2.96 7.26 0.16
C VAL A 28 3.26 5.85 0.67
N VAL A 29 2.41 5.36 1.56
CA VAL A 29 2.50 4.02 2.12
C VAL A 29 1.31 3.21 1.61
N LYS A 30 1.59 2.08 0.96
CA LYS A 30 0.55 1.15 0.51
C LYS A 30 0.38 0.04 1.54
N VAL A 31 -0.83 -0.13 2.05
CA VAL A 31 -1.20 -1.23 2.94
C VAL A 31 -2.00 -2.24 2.14
N GLN A 32 -1.50 -3.47 2.06
CA GLN A 32 -2.14 -4.56 1.33
C GLN A 32 -2.73 -5.55 2.32
N GLY A 33 -4.05 -5.73 2.27
CA GLY A 33 -4.75 -6.80 2.98
C GLY A 33 -4.78 -8.10 2.18
N GLN A 34 -5.45 -9.11 2.73
CA GLN A 34 -5.63 -10.42 2.07
C GLN A 34 -6.43 -10.35 0.76
N THR A 35 -7.26 -9.31 0.60
CA THR A 35 -8.08 -9.11 -0.60
C THR A 35 -7.70 -7.79 -1.28
N GLN A 36 -7.92 -7.73 -2.60
CA GLN A 36 -7.68 -6.50 -3.38
C GLN A 36 -8.54 -5.33 -2.90
N ALA A 37 -9.76 -5.60 -2.42
CA ALA A 37 -10.65 -4.61 -1.84
C ALA A 37 -10.11 -3.97 -0.55
N ASN A 38 -9.19 -4.66 0.15
CA ASN A 38 -8.57 -4.21 1.39
C ASN A 38 -7.18 -3.60 1.16
N THR A 39 -6.91 -3.14 -0.06
CA THR A 39 -5.69 -2.41 -0.39
C THR A 39 -5.95 -0.92 -0.31
N LEU A 40 -5.24 -0.22 0.59
CA LEU A 40 -5.39 1.21 0.81
C LEU A 40 -4.04 1.92 0.62
N ASN A 41 -4.08 3.11 0.03
CA ASN A 41 -2.90 3.96 -0.11
C ASN A 41 -3.03 5.15 0.85
N TYR A 42 -1.99 5.38 1.63
CA TYR A 42 -1.91 6.44 2.61
C TYR A 42 -0.90 7.47 2.20
N TRP A 43 -1.28 8.73 2.26
CA TRP A 43 -0.38 9.86 2.13
C TRP A 43 -0.16 10.48 3.51
N MET A 44 1.06 10.39 4.03
CA MET A 44 1.38 10.79 5.41
C MET A 44 2.76 11.42 5.53
N GLY A 45 3.00 12.13 6.63
CA GLY A 45 4.33 12.62 6.98
C GLY A 45 5.30 11.46 7.29
N ARG A 46 6.59 11.63 6.98
CA ARG A 46 7.62 10.62 7.32
C ARG A 46 7.74 10.39 8.81
N ASN A 47 7.50 11.45 9.60
CA ASN A 47 7.57 11.38 11.06
C ASN A 47 6.24 10.98 11.70
N THR A 48 5.17 10.86 10.92
CA THR A 48 3.87 10.43 11.44
C THR A 48 3.97 8.97 11.87
N PRO A 49 3.64 8.62 13.13
CA PRO A 49 3.71 7.24 13.60
C PRO A 49 2.78 6.30 12.81
N LEU A 50 3.31 5.15 12.37
CA LEU A 50 2.55 4.15 11.59
C LEU A 50 1.29 3.62 12.31
N ARG A 51 1.24 3.69 13.65
CA ARG A 51 0.06 3.31 14.44
C ARG A 51 -1.21 4.05 14.02
N PHE A 52 -1.10 5.30 13.54
CA PHE A 52 -2.26 6.07 13.09
C PHE A 52 -2.81 5.52 11.77
N LEU A 53 -1.92 5.17 10.85
CA LEU A 53 -2.26 4.49 9.61
C LEU A 53 -2.87 3.10 9.88
N MET A 54 -2.27 2.31 10.76
CA MET A 54 -2.76 0.97 11.08
C MET A 54 -4.15 1.01 11.73
N ARG A 55 -4.41 1.99 12.60
CA ARG A 55 -5.72 2.17 13.23
C ARG A 55 -6.79 2.56 12.21
N ASP A 56 -6.54 3.57 11.38
CA ASP A 56 -7.48 3.99 10.33
C ASP A 56 -7.74 2.84 9.33
N TYR A 57 -6.70 2.07 8.98
CA TYR A 57 -6.84 0.88 8.14
C TYR A 57 -7.82 -0.14 8.74
N CYS A 58 -7.67 -0.46 10.02
CA CYS A 58 -8.56 -1.37 10.73
C CYS A 58 -10.00 -0.84 10.77
N GLU A 59 -10.19 0.44 11.09
CA GLU A 59 -11.51 1.08 11.13
C GLU A 59 -12.22 1.04 9.76
N ARG A 60 -11.48 1.20 8.65
CA ARG A 60 -12.05 1.16 7.29
C ARG A 60 -12.32 -0.24 6.76
N THR A 61 -11.48 -1.20 7.12
CA THR A 61 -11.60 -2.59 6.64
C THR A 61 -12.46 -3.46 7.56
N GLY A 62 -12.87 -2.94 8.72
CA GLY A 62 -13.57 -3.69 9.75
C GLY A 62 -12.67 -4.68 10.51
N ALA A 63 -11.35 -4.62 10.32
CA ALA A 63 -10.41 -5.43 11.06
C ALA A 63 -10.28 -4.93 12.51
N VAL A 64 -10.02 -5.85 13.45
CA VAL A 64 -9.80 -5.49 14.85
C VAL A 64 -8.33 -5.18 15.08
N PHE A 65 -8.00 -3.93 15.41
CA PHE A 65 -6.62 -3.48 15.58
C PHE A 65 -5.80 -4.36 16.55
N LYS A 66 -6.40 -4.81 17.66
CA LYS A 66 -5.76 -5.68 18.65
C LYS A 66 -5.33 -7.05 18.10
N TYR A 67 -6.03 -7.56 17.08
CA TYR A 67 -5.80 -8.90 16.51
C TYR A 67 -5.19 -8.84 15.11
N THR A 68 -4.88 -7.63 14.62
CA THR A 68 -4.32 -7.43 13.28
C THR A 68 -2.80 -7.37 13.39
N THR A 69 -2.10 -8.26 12.68
CA THR A 69 -0.64 -8.24 12.58
C THR A 69 -0.23 -7.55 11.29
N PHE A 70 0.68 -6.59 11.38
CA PHE A 70 1.22 -5.89 10.23
C PHE A 70 2.69 -6.27 10.06
N HIS A 71 3.08 -6.50 8.81
CA HIS A 71 4.46 -6.75 8.43
C HIS A 71 4.93 -5.60 7.54
N VAL A 72 6.18 -5.20 7.72
CA VAL A 72 6.87 -4.27 6.83
C VAL A 72 7.88 -5.11 6.09
N ASP A 73 7.69 -5.28 4.78
CA ASP A 73 8.72 -5.88 3.95
C ASP A 73 9.89 -4.89 3.84
N ASP A 74 11.05 -5.29 4.36
CA ASP A 74 12.33 -4.64 4.09
C ASP A 74 12.78 -5.14 2.72
N GLY A 75 12.31 -4.46 1.66
CA GLY A 75 12.40 -4.97 0.30
C GLY A 75 13.84 -5.11 -0.19
N ASP A 76 14.32 -6.34 -0.39
CA ASP A 76 15.36 -6.59 -1.39
C ASP A 76 14.73 -6.50 -2.78
N ILE A 77 15.00 -5.39 -3.47
CA ILE A 77 14.78 -5.30 -4.92
C ILE A 77 15.93 -6.05 -5.59
N ILE A 78 15.83 -7.37 -5.67
CA ILE A 78 16.61 -8.13 -6.66
C ILE A 78 15.97 -7.87 -8.03
N ASP A 79 16.61 -6.96 -8.77
CA ASP A 79 16.28 -6.63 -10.15
C ASP A 79 16.20 -7.93 -10.97
N ALA A 80 15.03 -8.20 -11.54
CA ALA A 80 14.72 -9.38 -12.34
C ALA A 80 15.39 -9.36 -13.73
N ASN A 81 16.50 -8.63 -13.90
CA ASN A 81 17.24 -8.52 -15.15
C ASN A 81 18.77 -8.51 -14.99
N SER A 82 19.32 -9.32 -14.07
CA SER A 82 20.74 -9.67 -14.12
C SER A 82 20.98 -10.71 -15.22
N ASN A 83 20.92 -10.28 -16.48
CA ASN A 83 21.52 -11.02 -17.58
C ASN A 83 23.05 -11.00 -17.40
N GLN A 84 23.61 -11.96 -16.68
CA GLN A 84 25.03 -12.26 -16.78
C GLN A 84 25.30 -12.92 -18.13
N SER A 85 25.59 -12.07 -19.12
CA SER A 85 26.46 -12.40 -20.23
C SER A 85 27.84 -12.76 -19.68
N GLY A 86 28.31 -13.98 -19.91
CA GLY A 86 29.73 -14.33 -19.72
C GLY A 86 29.98 -15.82 -19.61
N GLY A 87 30.52 -16.42 -20.68
CA GLY A 87 31.00 -17.80 -20.76
C GLY A 87 31.03 -18.31 -22.18
#